data_AF-A0A7S2E869-F1
#
_entry.id   AF-A0A7S2E869-F1
#
_cell.length_a   1.000
_cell.length_b   1.000
_cell.length_c   1.000
_cell.angle_alpha   90.00
_cell.angle_beta   90.00
_cell.angle_gamma   90.00
#
_symmetry.space_group_name_H-M   'P 1'
#
loop_
_entity.id
_entity.type
_entity.pdbx_description
1 polymer ?
#
loop_
_entity_poly.entity_id
_entity_poly.type
_entity_poly.pdbx_seq_one_letter_code
_entity_poly.pdbx_strand_id
1 'polypeptide(L)'
;MYIESPETLARFAPDINWVPIVTPPGTYKEAVVELGELQRDCFASSGGGGEEKMSVKELVLKGQLEQAGIELLRITPRITVVGRVIIANLYKQQSNSSSSSSNNNMKAYRAEVQYDELLGRLGEVDVLLGQAIRGQLGVVTMGQIQVLQELKEAQEFMEEFSKIVLL
;
A
#
# COMPACT_ATOMS: atom_id res chain seq x y z
N MET A 1 6.46 -27.68 -2.02
CA MET A 1 7.60 -27.67 -1.09
C MET A 1 7.97 -26.20 -0.92
N TYR A 2 7.61 -25.59 0.21
CA TYR A 2 7.90 -24.18 0.47
C TYR A 2 9.30 -24.07 1.09
N ILE A 3 10.12 -23.14 0.61
CA ILE A 3 11.45 -22.88 1.19
C ILE A 3 11.23 -21.94 2.36
N GLU A 4 11.34 -22.45 3.58
CA GLU A 4 10.96 -21.72 4.81
C GLU A 4 12.15 -21.07 5.52
N SER A 5 13.39 -21.34 5.08
CA SER A 5 14.59 -20.77 5.70
C SER A 5 15.68 -20.38 4.68
N PRO A 6 16.48 -19.34 4.98
CA PRO A 6 17.57 -18.88 4.12
C PRO A 6 18.62 -19.98 3.87
N GLU A 7 18.85 -20.85 4.85
CA GLU A 7 19.78 -21.98 4.74
C GLU A 7 19.33 -23.00 3.71
N THR A 8 18.01 -23.21 3.61
CA THR A 8 17.43 -24.13 2.62
C THR A 8 17.49 -23.50 1.23
N LEU A 9 17.24 -22.18 1.11
CA LEU A 9 17.37 -21.46 -0.15
C LEU A 9 18.81 -21.51 -0.68
N ALA A 10 19.80 -21.26 0.17
CA ALA A 10 21.22 -21.27 -0.21
C ALA A 10 21.70 -22.64 -0.74
N ARG A 11 21.08 -23.74 -0.30
CA ARG A 11 21.37 -25.09 -0.80
C ARG A 11 20.80 -25.39 -2.18
N PHE A 12 19.63 -24.84 -2.51
CA PHE A 12 18.94 -25.14 -3.76
C PHE A 12 19.17 -24.08 -4.85
N ALA A 13 19.38 -22.83 -4.46
CA ALA A 13 19.59 -21.70 -5.34
C ALA A 13 20.48 -20.64 -4.65
N PRO A 14 21.82 -20.82 -4.67
CA PRO A 14 22.75 -19.93 -3.99
C PRO A 14 22.77 -18.51 -4.56
N ASP A 15 22.30 -18.34 -5.80
CA ASP A 15 22.23 -17.03 -6.48
C ASP A 15 21.01 -16.19 -6.07
N ILE A 16 20.07 -16.74 -5.29
CA ILE A 16 18.84 -16.04 -4.88
C ILE A 16 19.03 -15.47 -3.47
N ASN A 17 18.81 -14.15 -3.34
CA ASN A 17 18.79 -13.48 -2.05
C ASN A 17 17.50 -13.81 -1.28
N TRP A 18 17.64 -14.27 -0.03
CA TRP A 18 16.49 -14.52 0.85
C TRP A 18 15.82 -13.21 1.23
N VAL A 19 14.51 -13.11 0.98
CA VAL A 19 13.68 -12.01 1.44
C VAL A 19 12.86 -12.51 2.64
N PRO A 20 12.97 -11.88 3.82
CA PRO A 20 12.20 -12.30 4.98
C PRO A 20 10.69 -12.17 4.71
N ILE A 21 9.92 -13.13 5.20
CA ILE A 21 8.46 -13.13 5.06
C ILE A 21 7.93 -11.92 5.83
N VAL A 22 7.13 -11.09 5.15
CA VAL A 22 6.40 -10.00 5.80
C VAL A 22 5.35 -10.62 6.72
N THR A 23 5.55 -10.51 8.03
CA THR A 23 4.60 -10.99 9.02
C THR A 23 3.39 -10.06 9.04
N PRO A 24 2.17 -10.57 8.80
CA PRO A 24 0.97 -9.76 8.88
C PRO A 24 0.76 -9.24 10.31
N PRO A 25 0.11 -8.06 10.48
CA PRO A 25 -0.31 -7.61 11.81
C PRO A 25 -1.24 -8.65 12.45
N GLY A 26 -0.99 -8.97 13.72
CA GLY A 26 -1.72 -10.01 14.44
C GLY A 26 -3.13 -9.59 14.83
N THR A 27 -3.37 -8.29 14.98
CA THR A 27 -4.64 -7.73 15.42
C THR A 27 -5.18 -6.64 14.50
N TYR A 28 -6.50 -6.43 14.53
CA TYR A 28 -7.15 -5.32 13.82
C TYR A 28 -6.59 -3.96 14.22
N LYS A 29 -6.29 -3.74 15.51
CA LYS A 29 -5.75 -2.47 16.00
C LYS A 29 -4.36 -2.18 15.46
N GLU A 30 -3.48 -3.18 15.46
CA GLU A 30 -2.15 -3.07 14.86
C GLU A 30 -2.26 -2.78 13.36
N ALA A 31 -3.16 -3.48 12.65
CA ALA A 31 -3.39 -3.25 11.23
C ALA A 31 -3.83 -1.80 10.94
N VAL A 32 -4.73 -1.23 11.75
CA VAL A 32 -5.17 0.16 11.58
C VAL A 32 -4.07 1.18 11.85
N VAL A 33 -3.25 0.96 12.88
CA VAL A 33 -2.09 1.82 13.16
C VAL A 33 -1.09 1.75 12.00
N GLU A 34 -0.80 0.53 11.54
CA GLU A 34 0.10 0.27 10.43
C GLU A 34 -0.40 0.92 9.12
N LEU A 35 -1.71 0.87 8.86
CA LEU A 35 -2.35 1.51 7.72
C LEU A 35 -2.11 3.04 7.72
N GLY A 36 -2.21 3.69 8.88
CA GLY A 36 -1.96 5.12 9.04
C GLY A 36 -0.49 5.51 8.82
N GLU A 37 0.44 4.66 9.23
CA GLU A 37 1.87 4.85 8.92
C GLU A 37 2.14 4.71 7.41
N LEU A 38 1.57 3.70 6.76
CA LEU A 38 1.71 3.49 5.32
C LEU A 38 1.08 4.62 4.51
N GLN A 39 -0.05 5.18 4.98
CA GLN A 39 -0.65 6.36 4.37
C GLN A 39 0.30 7.56 4.41
N ARG A 40 0.97 7.79 5.55
CA ARG A 40 1.97 8.84 5.69
C ARG A 40 3.16 8.62 4.78
N ASP A 41 3.72 7.41 4.78
CA ASP A 41 4.88 7.05 3.97
C ASP A 41 4.60 7.12 2.45
N CYS A 42 3.34 6.92 2.04
CA CYS A 42 2.97 7.02 0.62
C CYS A 42 2.61 8.45 0.19
N PHE A 43 1.84 9.18 1.01
CA PHE A 43 1.15 10.39 0.56
C PHE A 43 1.47 11.68 1.34
N ALA A 44 1.95 11.59 2.58
CA ALA A 44 2.17 12.78 3.41
C ALA A 44 3.47 13.49 3.03
N SER A 45 3.45 14.83 3.04
CA SER A 45 4.68 15.60 2.92
C SER A 45 5.32 15.71 4.31
N SER A 46 6.55 15.23 4.44
CA SER A 46 7.37 15.39 5.64
C SER A 46 7.87 16.83 5.69
N GLY A 47 7.32 17.59 6.63
CA GLY A 47 7.68 18.98 6.86
C GLY A 47 8.60 19.12 8.07
N GLY A 48 9.87 18.71 7.99
CA GLY A 48 10.87 19.20 8.94
C GLY A 48 12.07 18.29 9.26
N GLY A 49 13.19 18.52 8.58
CA GLY A 49 14.45 18.86 9.27
C GLY A 49 15.23 17.76 10.01
N GLY A 50 15.12 16.48 9.66
CA GLY A 50 16.08 15.47 10.15
C GLY A 50 15.96 14.12 9.48
N GLU A 51 16.99 13.69 8.72
CA GLU A 51 17.10 12.38 8.03
C GLU A 51 15.75 11.78 7.57
N GLU A 52 14.88 12.61 7.00
CA GLU A 52 13.47 12.29 6.83
C GLU A 52 13.29 11.31 5.66
N LYS A 53 12.72 10.15 5.98
CA LYS A 53 12.17 9.20 5.01
C LYS A 53 11.13 9.94 4.15
N MET A 54 11.50 10.30 2.92
CA MET A 54 10.63 11.02 2.00
C MET A 54 9.49 10.11 1.55
N SER A 55 8.29 10.66 1.43
CA SER A 55 7.16 9.90 0.90
C SER A 55 7.28 9.69 -0.60
N VAL A 56 6.55 8.70 -1.14
CA VAL A 56 6.49 8.45 -2.59
C VAL A 56 6.11 9.73 -3.34
N LYS A 57 5.11 10.46 -2.86
CA LYS A 57 4.70 11.75 -3.44
C LYS A 57 5.84 12.78 -3.48
N GLU A 58 6.62 12.91 -2.43
CA GLU A 58 7.75 13.85 -2.37
C GLU A 58 8.89 13.46 -3.30
N LEU A 59 9.18 12.16 -3.40
CA LEU A 59 10.18 11.63 -4.32
C LEU A 59 9.78 11.93 -5.77
N VAL A 60 8.50 11.75 -6.13
CA VAL A 60 8.00 12.09 -7.46
C VAL A 60 8.07 13.60 -7.72
N LEU A 61 7.68 14.45 -6.75
CA LEU A 61 7.80 15.91 -6.87
C LEU A 61 9.24 16.37 -7.11
N LYS A 62 10.21 15.73 -6.46
CA LYS A 62 11.65 16.01 -6.61
C LYS A 62 12.25 15.39 -7.89
N GLY A 63 11.48 14.61 -8.65
CA GLY A 63 11.95 13.93 -9.86
C GLY A 63 12.77 12.68 -9.60
N GLN A 64 12.79 12.18 -8.35
CA GLN A 64 13.47 10.96 -7.95
C GLN A 64 12.58 9.74 -8.20
N LEU A 65 12.24 9.50 -9.47
CA LEU A 65 11.26 8.49 -9.88
C LEU A 65 11.69 7.06 -9.57
N GLU A 66 12.98 6.74 -9.68
CA GLU A 66 13.51 5.42 -9.31
C GLU A 66 13.32 5.14 -7.82
N GLN A 67 13.67 6.10 -6.97
CA GLN A 67 13.50 5.98 -5.52
C GLN A 67 12.01 5.91 -5.14
N ALA A 68 11.16 6.68 -5.84
CA ALA A 68 9.70 6.61 -5.67
C ALA A 68 9.16 5.20 -6.01
N GLY A 69 9.63 4.60 -7.11
CA GLY A 69 9.27 3.23 -7.49
C GLY A 69 9.71 2.20 -6.46
N ILE A 70 10.94 2.30 -5.95
CA ILE A 70 11.45 1.39 -4.92
C ILE A 70 10.59 1.47 -3.65
N GLU A 71 10.27 2.68 -3.19
CA GLU A 71 9.48 2.86 -1.97
C GLU A 71 8.02 2.43 -2.19
N LEU A 72 7.44 2.69 -3.36
CA LEU A 72 6.10 2.21 -3.71
C LEU A 72 6.03 0.67 -3.70
N LEU A 73 7.00 -0.01 -4.33
CA LEU A 73 7.10 -1.47 -4.34
C LEU A 73 7.28 -2.07 -2.95
N ARG A 74 7.83 -1.31 -2.01
CA ARG A 74 7.94 -1.70 -0.59
C ARG A 74 6.61 -1.52 0.15
N ILE A 75 5.88 -0.45 -0.13
CA ILE A 75 4.64 -0.06 0.58
C ILE A 75 3.44 -0.89 0.10
N THR A 76 3.26 -1.06 -1.21
CA THR A 76 2.07 -1.70 -1.80
C THR A 76 1.79 -3.11 -1.26
N PRO A 77 2.78 -4.02 -1.13
CA PRO A 77 2.55 -5.33 -0.53
C PRO A 77 2.12 -5.24 0.93
N ARG A 78 2.62 -4.26 1.69
CA ARG A 78 2.21 -4.06 3.09
C ARG A 78 0.79 -3.52 3.20
N ILE A 79 0.41 -2.54 2.37
CA ILE A 79 -0.98 -2.10 2.25
C ILE A 79 -1.87 -3.30 1.93
N THR A 80 -1.41 -4.18 1.04
CA THR A 80 -2.15 -5.39 0.65
C THR A 80 -2.38 -6.34 1.83
N VAL A 81 -1.34 -6.58 2.63
CA VAL A 81 -1.44 -7.48 3.79
C VAL A 81 -2.33 -6.87 4.87
N VAL A 82 -2.11 -5.60 5.21
CA VAL A 82 -2.84 -4.86 6.24
C VAL A 82 -4.34 -4.75 5.90
N GLY A 83 -4.66 -4.33 4.67
CA GLY A 83 -6.05 -4.17 4.23
C GLY A 83 -6.82 -5.49 4.24
N ARG A 84 -6.20 -6.60 3.82
CA ARG A 84 -6.81 -7.93 3.92
C ARG A 84 -7.11 -8.33 5.36
N VAL A 85 -6.20 -8.05 6.31
CA VAL A 85 -6.44 -8.33 7.73
C VAL A 85 -7.64 -7.51 8.25
N ILE A 86 -7.72 -6.23 7.89
CA ILE A 86 -8.83 -5.34 8.27
C ILE A 86 -10.16 -5.86 7.74
N ILE A 87 -10.25 -6.12 6.43
CA ILE A 87 -11.47 -6.60 5.77
C ILE A 87 -11.91 -7.95 6.34
N ALA A 88 -10.98 -8.89 6.52
CA ALA A 88 -11.28 -10.19 7.11
C ALA A 88 -11.83 -10.07 8.55
N ASN A 89 -11.32 -9.13 9.34
CA ASN A 89 -11.84 -8.86 10.68
C ASN A 89 -13.24 -8.23 10.65
N LEU A 90 -13.52 -7.32 9.71
CA LEU A 90 -14.86 -6.75 9.53
C LEU A 90 -15.90 -7.82 9.20
N TYR A 91 -15.57 -8.75 8.29
CA TYR A 91 -16.44 -9.90 7.96
C TYR A 91 -16.61 -10.87 9.15
N LYS A 92 -15.59 -11.08 9.99
CA LYS A 92 -15.71 -11.89 11.22
C LYS A 92 -16.59 -11.24 12.28
N GLN A 93 -16.54 -9.91 12.40
CA GLN A 93 -17.44 -9.18 13.31
C GLN A 93 -18.91 -9.29 12.88
N GLN A 94 -19.16 -9.38 11.58
CA GLN A 94 -20.48 -9.64 11.02
C GLN A 94 -21.02 -11.02 11.43
N SER A 95 -20.23 -12.10 11.27
CA SER A 95 -20.70 -13.46 11.57
C SER A 95 -21.09 -13.65 13.04
N ASN A 96 -20.51 -12.86 13.94
CA ASN A 96 -20.76 -12.95 15.39
C ASN A 96 -21.94 -12.10 15.88
N SER A 97 -22.48 -11.18 15.05
CA SER A 97 -23.51 -10.21 15.45
C SER A 97 -24.88 -10.59 14.88
N SER A 98 -25.67 -11.38 15.62
CA SER A 98 -26.94 -11.96 15.15
C SER A 98 -28.13 -10.99 15.03
N SER A 99 -27.98 -9.70 15.41
CA SER A 99 -29.10 -8.74 15.47
C SER A 99 -28.86 -7.36 14.83
N SER A 100 -27.66 -7.08 14.29
CA SER A 100 -27.28 -5.80 13.65
C SER A 100 -26.73 -5.97 12.21
N SER A 101 -27.16 -7.04 11.55
CA SER A 101 -26.52 -7.63 10.37
C SER A 101 -26.46 -6.74 9.11
N SER A 102 -27.43 -5.84 8.89
CA SER A 102 -27.50 -5.08 7.62
C SER A 102 -26.45 -3.96 7.50
N ASN A 103 -26.22 -3.19 8.58
CA ASN A 103 -25.31 -2.05 8.55
C ASN A 103 -23.83 -2.48 8.55
N ASN A 104 -23.50 -3.53 9.31
CA ASN A 104 -22.13 -4.05 9.36
C ASN A 104 -21.73 -4.77 8.06
N ASN A 105 -22.67 -5.43 7.40
CA ASN A 105 -22.44 -6.04 6.09
C ASN A 105 -22.15 -4.98 5.02
N MET A 106 -22.94 -3.90 5.01
CA MET A 106 -22.71 -2.77 4.11
C MET A 106 -21.36 -2.08 4.39
N LYS A 107 -20.92 -2.03 5.65
CA LYS A 107 -19.62 -1.47 6.03
C LYS A 107 -18.44 -2.29 5.50
N ALA A 108 -18.45 -3.60 5.72
CA ALA A 108 -17.39 -4.51 5.25
C ALA A 108 -17.28 -4.48 3.71
N TYR A 109 -18.42 -4.56 3.02
CA TYR A 109 -18.48 -4.46 1.56
C TYR A 109 -17.95 -3.12 1.03
N ARG A 110 -18.36 -2.00 1.63
CA ARG A 110 -17.85 -0.67 1.24
C ARG A 110 -16.34 -0.55 1.45
N ALA A 111 -15.83 -1.08 2.57
CA ALA A 111 -14.41 -1.09 2.85
C ALA A 111 -13.63 -1.90 1.79
N GLU A 112 -14.15 -3.07 1.42
CA GLU A 112 -13.56 -3.92 0.37
C GLU A 112 -13.54 -3.23 -0.98
N VAL A 113 -14.64 -2.60 -1.41
CA VAL A 113 -14.69 -1.86 -2.69
C VAL A 113 -13.67 -0.73 -2.71
N GLN A 114 -13.60 0.10 -1.66
CA GLN A 114 -12.62 1.21 -1.62
C GLN A 114 -11.18 0.71 -1.61
N TYR A 115 -10.94 -0.41 -0.93
CA TYR A 115 -9.63 -1.04 -0.87
C TYR A 115 -9.19 -1.66 -2.21
N ASP A 116 -10.09 -2.30 -2.94
CA ASP A 116 -9.80 -2.85 -4.27
C ASP A 116 -9.47 -1.74 -5.27
N GLU A 117 -10.22 -0.63 -5.23
CA GLU A 117 -9.93 0.56 -6.05
C GLU A 117 -8.56 1.17 -5.70
N LEU A 118 -8.24 1.27 -4.40
CA LEU A 118 -6.91 1.71 -3.94
C LEU A 118 -5.79 0.83 -4.53
N LEU A 119 -5.93 -0.50 -4.46
CA LEU A 119 -4.93 -1.41 -5.02
C LEU A 119 -4.80 -1.27 -6.54
N GLY A 120 -5.93 -1.08 -7.23
CA GLY A 120 -5.95 -0.79 -8.67
C GLY A 120 -5.13 0.46 -9.01
N ARG A 121 -5.37 1.56 -8.28
CA ARG A 121 -4.64 2.82 -8.46
C ARG A 121 -3.16 2.72 -8.11
N LEU A 122 -2.79 2.02 -7.04
CA LEU A 122 -1.39 1.81 -6.69
C LEU A 122 -0.66 0.98 -7.77
N GLY A 123 -1.33 0.01 -8.39
CA GLY A 123 -0.80 -0.74 -9.53
C GLY A 123 -0.61 0.14 -10.77
N GLU A 124 -1.54 1.06 -11.03
CA GLU A 124 -1.41 2.04 -12.11
C GLU A 124 -0.25 3.01 -11.89
N VAL A 125 -0.06 3.50 -10.66
CA VAL A 125 1.09 4.33 -10.28
C VAL A 125 2.41 3.60 -10.54
N ASP A 126 2.52 2.31 -10.22
CA ASP A 126 3.74 1.51 -10.48
C ASP A 126 4.04 1.41 -11.99
N VAL A 127 3.00 1.15 -12.80
CA VAL A 127 3.14 1.12 -14.27
C VAL A 127 3.61 2.48 -14.79
N LEU A 128 2.99 3.58 -14.35
CA LEU A 128 3.36 4.94 -14.78
C LEU A 128 4.77 5.32 -14.34
N LEU A 129 5.18 4.97 -13.11
CA LEU A 129 6.56 5.16 -12.66
C LEU A 129 7.54 4.38 -13.54
N GLY A 130 7.24 3.12 -13.84
CA GLY A 130 8.05 2.30 -14.73
C GLY A 130 8.14 2.88 -16.15
N GLN A 131 7.05 3.45 -16.67
CA GLN A 131 7.06 4.13 -17.98
C GLN A 131 7.86 5.44 -17.93
N ALA A 132 7.72 6.21 -16.85
CA ALA A 132 8.44 7.47 -16.65
C ALA A 132 9.95 7.26 -16.55
N ILE A 133 10.41 6.27 -15.78
CA ILE A 133 11.83 5.90 -15.64
C ILE A 133 12.42 5.48 -17.00
N ARG A 134 11.65 4.76 -17.82
CA ARG A 134 12.05 4.34 -19.17
C ARG A 134 11.97 5.46 -20.22
N GLY A 135 11.55 6.67 -19.84
CA GLY A 135 11.38 7.80 -20.77
C GLY A 135 10.22 7.63 -21.77
N GLN A 136 9.30 6.70 -21.51
CA GLN A 136 8.18 6.41 -22.43
C GLN A 136 7.07 7.47 -22.38
N LEU A 137 7.05 8.29 -21.33
CA LEU A 137 6.11 9.41 -21.15
C LEU A 137 6.63 10.73 -21.77
N GLY A 138 7.73 10.68 -22.53
CA GLY A 138 8.33 11.84 -23.16
C GLY A 138 9.14 12.67 -22.18
N VAL A 139 8.71 13.91 -21.90
CA VAL A 139 9.41 14.82 -20.98
C VAL A 139 9.18 14.37 -19.54
N VAL A 140 10.26 14.31 -18.74
CA VAL A 140 10.23 13.88 -17.32
C VAL A 140 9.11 14.57 -16.54
N THR A 141 8.92 15.86 -16.75
CA THR A 141 7.87 16.66 -16.08
C THR A 141 6.45 16.19 -16.38
N MET A 142 6.17 15.70 -17.59
CA MET A 142 4.85 15.15 -17.92
C MET A 142 4.61 13.81 -17.23
N GLY A 143 5.64 12.97 -17.16
CA GLY A 143 5.59 11.73 -16.38
C GLY A 143 5.36 11.99 -14.90
N GLN A 144 6.03 12.98 -14.31
CA GLN A 144 5.82 13.39 -12.91
C GLN A 144 4.37 13.84 -12.67
N ILE A 145 3.81 14.67 -13.54
CA ILE A 145 2.44 15.18 -13.39
C ILE A 145 1.42 14.03 -13.43
N GLN A 146 1.56 13.10 -14.37
CA GLN A 146 0.67 11.95 -14.48
C GLN A 146 0.75 11.04 -13.24
N VAL A 147 1.96 10.73 -12.79
CA VAL A 147 2.17 9.93 -11.57
C VAL A 147 1.58 10.63 -10.35
N LEU A 148 1.74 11.95 -10.22
CA LEU A 148 1.18 12.71 -9.09
C LEU A 148 -0.35 12.77 -9.12
N GLN A 149 -0.94 12.79 -10.31
CA GLN A 149 -2.40 12.74 -10.46
C GLN A 149 -2.94 11.40 -9.97
N GLU A 150 -2.38 10.28 -10.42
CA GLU A 150 -2.80 8.96 -9.95
C GLU A 150 -2.51 8.73 -8.46
N LEU A 151 -1.38 9.24 -7.95
CA LEU A 151 -1.11 9.22 -6.50
C LEU A 151 -2.14 10.01 -5.69
N LYS A 152 -2.67 11.11 -6.24
CA LYS A 152 -3.73 11.87 -5.59
C LYS A 152 -5.04 11.08 -5.56
N GLU A 153 -5.40 10.42 -6.65
CA GLU A 153 -6.59 9.56 -6.69
C GLU A 153 -6.46 8.38 -5.72
N ALA A 154 -5.30 7.71 -5.69
CA ALA A 154 -5.00 6.68 -4.70
C ALA A 154 -5.09 7.19 -3.26
N GLN A 155 -4.64 8.42 -2.99
CA GLN A 155 -4.78 9.06 -1.67
C GLN A 155 -6.25 9.21 -1.26
N GLU A 156 -7.12 9.63 -2.18
CA GLU A 156 -8.56 9.80 -1.91
C GLU A 156 -9.23 8.46 -1.54
N PHE A 157 -8.92 7.37 -2.26
CA PHE A 157 -9.40 6.03 -1.90
C PHE A 157 -8.85 5.54 -0.57
N MET A 158 -7.58 5.80 -0.27
CA MET A 158 -6.95 5.45 1.02
C MET A 158 -7.62 6.18 2.19
N GLU A 159 -7.93 7.47 2.03
CA GLU A 159 -8.64 8.27 3.03
C GLU A 159 -10.06 7.77 3.26
N GLU A 160 -10.77 7.42 2.18
CA GLU A 160 -12.14 6.87 2.28
C GLU A 160 -12.16 5.50 2.95
N PHE A 161 -11.23 4.61 2.56
CA PHE A 161 -11.04 3.32 3.23
C PHE A 161 -10.77 3.52 4.74
N SER A 162 -9.85 4.43 5.08
CA SER A 162 -9.50 4.72 6.47
C SER A 162 -10.67 5.27 7.28
N LYS A 163 -11.51 6.14 6.70
CA LYS A 163 -12.74 6.64 7.34
C LYS A 163 -13.71 5.50 7.66
N ILE A 164 -13.93 4.59 6.71
CA ILE A 164 -14.83 3.45 6.91
C ILE A 164 -14.31 2.54 8.03
N VAL A 165 -13.00 2.35 8.13
CA VAL A 165 -12.37 1.44 9.10
C VAL A 165 -12.30 2.05 10.51
N LEU A 166 -12.21 3.38 10.63
CA LEU A 166 -12.10 4.10 11.90
C LEU A 166 -13.45 4.50 12.54
N LEU A 167 -14.51 4.68 11.74
CA LEU A 167 -15.89 4.89 12.22
C LEU A 167 -16.53 3.59 12.71
#